data_AF-A0A8T4YQV8-F1
#
_entry.id   AF-A0A8T4YQV8-F1
#
_cell.length_a   1.000
_cell.length_b   1.000
_cell.length_c   1.000
_cell.angle_alpha   90.00
_cell.angle_beta   90.00
_cell.angle_gamma   90.00
#
_symmetry.space_group_name_H-M   'P 1'
#
loop_
_entity.id
_entity.type
_entity.pdbx_description
1 polymer ?
#
loop_
_entity_poly.entity_id
_entity_poly.type
_entity_poly.pdbx_seq_one_letter_code
_entity_poly.pdbx_strand_id
1 'polypeptide(L)'
;MPSARARRKAQMKRSRYGRRALEISSLILMIGLVAFAVQDWFIQPAPREPMPLKAALIDQLSISFPNSSFVAEFRKIFGSAGFTTDVYSGSEVNIDLYRNLPSKGYRTIVFRVHQSTPVEYLLPNPRPVAGPPVYLFTGEPYFEQKYVVEQLSDLVVPAREINGSRIYFAIGPKFVQSMSGKFLNTVVVLAGCSGLYSAELADSLIVKGASIVIGWQRFVQMDYTDAAVIRLLKALVLERTTVRRAIDVTIADVGLDPSYKTNLLAYPEQRMGLTFQEALQLEEELILAQDLGLIRTDWSLPSARRLGVEGEDRFESYRGLV
;
A
#
# COMPACT_ATOMS: atom_id res chain seq x y z
N MET A 1 51.91 -55.24 -50.07
CA MET A 1 51.39 -55.35 -48.68
C MET A 1 52.30 -54.58 -47.74
N PRO A 2 51.79 -53.70 -46.84
CA PRO A 2 52.66 -52.96 -45.93
C PRO A 2 53.23 -53.89 -44.85
N SER A 3 54.52 -53.73 -44.52
CA SER A 3 55.22 -54.58 -43.54
C SER A 3 54.65 -54.44 -42.12
N ALA A 4 54.69 -55.53 -41.34
CA ALA A 4 54.12 -55.61 -39.98
C ALA A 4 54.61 -54.51 -39.02
N ARG A 5 55.81 -53.95 -39.25
CA ARG A 5 56.36 -52.80 -38.49
C ARG A 5 55.62 -51.48 -38.75
N ALA A 6 55.13 -51.24 -39.97
CA ALA A 6 54.40 -50.01 -40.31
C ALA A 6 53.00 -49.98 -39.67
N ARG A 7 52.31 -51.13 -39.63
CA ARG A 7 51.01 -51.28 -38.95
C ARG A 7 51.11 -51.04 -37.44
N ARG A 8 52.16 -51.53 -36.79
CA ARG A 8 52.38 -51.36 -35.33
C ARG A 8 52.66 -49.90 -34.93
N LYS A 9 53.38 -49.13 -35.75
CA LYS A 9 53.65 -47.69 -35.50
C LYS A 9 52.41 -46.81 -35.73
N ALA A 10 51.58 -47.10 -36.74
CA ALA A 10 50.33 -46.37 -36.98
C ALA A 10 49.29 -46.62 -35.86
N GLN A 11 49.24 -47.84 -35.32
CA GLN A 11 48.35 -48.21 -34.22
C GLN A 11 48.75 -47.54 -32.88
N MET A 12 50.06 -47.42 -32.59
CA MET A 12 50.55 -46.67 -31.42
C MET A 12 50.37 -45.15 -31.54
N LYS A 13 50.47 -44.56 -32.73
CA LYS A 13 50.20 -43.13 -32.94
C LYS A 13 48.72 -42.78 -32.72
N ARG A 14 47.78 -43.66 -33.14
CA ARG A 14 46.34 -43.51 -32.91
C ARG A 14 45.95 -43.58 -31.41
N SER A 15 46.59 -44.44 -30.61
CA SER A 15 46.28 -44.52 -29.16
C SER A 15 46.80 -43.33 -28.35
N ARG A 16 47.97 -42.76 -28.73
CA ARG A 16 48.50 -41.54 -28.09
C ARG A 16 47.66 -40.29 -28.44
N TYR A 17 47.16 -40.19 -29.66
CA TYR A 17 46.26 -39.09 -30.05
C TYR A 17 44.90 -39.18 -29.35
N GLY A 18 44.32 -40.38 -29.22
CA GLY A 18 43.07 -40.58 -28.48
C GLY A 18 43.20 -40.24 -26.98
N ARG A 19 44.33 -40.59 -26.35
CA ARG A 19 44.59 -40.27 -24.93
C ARG A 19 44.77 -38.76 -24.70
N ARG A 20 45.52 -38.07 -25.56
CA ARG A 20 45.66 -36.61 -25.50
C ARG A 20 44.36 -35.87 -25.79
N ALA A 21 43.52 -36.38 -26.70
CA ALA A 21 42.21 -35.81 -26.96
C ALA A 21 41.27 -35.96 -25.75
N LEU A 22 41.30 -37.11 -25.06
CA LEU A 22 40.56 -37.34 -23.82
C LEU A 22 41.06 -36.45 -22.66
N GLU A 23 42.37 -36.25 -22.54
CA GLU A 23 42.96 -35.34 -21.54
C GLU A 23 42.54 -33.88 -21.80
N ILE A 24 42.55 -33.43 -23.06
CA ILE A 24 42.12 -32.09 -23.44
C ILE A 24 40.61 -31.91 -23.22
N SER A 25 39.77 -32.90 -23.56
CA SER A 25 38.33 -32.80 -23.34
C SER A 25 37.98 -32.80 -21.85
N SER A 26 38.71 -33.57 -21.03
CA SER A 26 38.62 -33.54 -19.57
C SER A 26 38.98 -32.16 -18.99
N LEU A 27 40.05 -31.54 -19.50
CA LEU A 27 40.48 -30.21 -19.05
C LEU A 27 39.43 -29.13 -19.40
N ILE A 28 38.87 -29.17 -20.61
CA ILE A 28 37.83 -28.22 -21.05
C ILE A 28 36.56 -28.39 -20.20
N LEU A 29 36.16 -29.63 -19.90
CA LEU A 29 35.00 -29.91 -19.05
C LEU A 29 35.21 -29.36 -17.63
N MET A 30 36.40 -29.55 -17.07
CA MET A 30 36.77 -29.01 -15.75
C MET A 30 36.75 -27.48 -15.71
N ILE A 31 37.30 -26.82 -16.74
CA ILE A 31 37.26 -25.36 -16.84
C ILE A 31 35.81 -24.86 -16.96
N GLY A 32 34.96 -25.54 -17.73
CA GLY A 32 33.54 -25.22 -17.84
C GLY A 32 32.79 -25.36 -16.52
N LEU A 33 33.06 -26.43 -15.76
CA LEU A 33 32.48 -26.64 -14.42
C LEU A 33 32.91 -25.57 -13.43
N VAL A 34 34.19 -25.20 -13.44
CA VAL A 34 34.71 -24.12 -12.57
C VAL A 34 34.11 -22.77 -12.98
N ALA A 35 34.04 -22.46 -14.27
CA ALA A 35 33.44 -21.23 -14.76
C ALA A 35 31.94 -21.14 -14.41
N PHE A 36 31.20 -22.25 -14.54
CA PHE A 36 29.79 -22.35 -14.15
C PHE A 36 29.60 -22.14 -12.64
N ALA A 37 30.42 -22.79 -11.81
CA ALA A 37 30.37 -22.63 -10.36
C ALA A 37 30.75 -21.22 -9.90
N VAL A 38 31.71 -20.57 -10.57
CA VAL A 38 32.11 -19.19 -10.29
C VAL A 38 31.03 -18.21 -10.74
N GLN A 39 30.37 -18.45 -11.87
CA GLN A 39 29.26 -17.63 -12.34
C GLN A 39 28.09 -17.64 -11.35
N ASP A 40 27.72 -18.81 -10.81
CA ASP A 40 26.69 -18.91 -9.76
C ASP A 40 27.09 -18.17 -8.47
N TRP A 41 28.38 -18.12 -8.14
CA TRP A 41 28.86 -17.38 -6.97
C TRP A 41 28.81 -15.85 -7.17
N PHE A 42 29.10 -15.36 -8.38
CA PHE A 42 29.01 -13.93 -8.71
C PHE A 42 27.57 -13.44 -8.97
N ILE A 43 26.65 -14.35 -9.31
CA ILE A 43 25.22 -14.03 -9.52
C ILE A 43 24.40 -14.14 -8.23
N GLN A 44 25.00 -14.59 -7.11
CA GLN A 44 24.27 -14.57 -5.85
C GLN A 44 23.83 -13.14 -5.52
N PRO A 45 22.52 -12.87 -5.41
CA PRO A 45 22.06 -11.57 -4.97
C PRO A 45 22.70 -11.30 -3.61
N ALA A 46 23.27 -10.12 -3.45
CA ALA A 46 23.81 -9.70 -2.15
C ALA A 46 22.76 -10.00 -1.08
N PRO A 47 23.15 -10.57 0.08
CA PRO A 47 22.22 -10.80 1.18
C PRO A 47 21.47 -9.48 1.41
N ARG A 48 20.15 -9.49 1.21
CA ARG A 48 19.32 -8.33 1.53
C ARG A 48 19.52 -8.11 3.02
N GLU A 49 20.29 -7.08 3.39
CA GLU A 49 20.32 -6.56 4.75
C GLU A 49 18.86 -6.49 5.23
N PRO A 50 18.49 -7.15 6.34
CA PRO A 50 17.11 -7.19 6.78
C PRO A 50 16.67 -5.74 6.99
N MET A 51 15.74 -5.29 6.14
CA MET A 51 15.27 -3.91 6.22
C MET A 51 14.76 -3.64 7.64
N PRO A 52 15.16 -2.52 8.26
CA PRO A 52 14.70 -2.20 9.60
C PRO A 52 13.17 -2.20 9.66
N LEU A 53 12.61 -2.96 10.58
CA LEU A 53 11.16 -2.98 10.80
C LEU A 53 10.77 -1.65 11.47
N LYS A 54 10.15 -0.76 10.69
CA LYS A 54 9.65 0.53 11.16
C LYS A 54 8.15 0.62 10.95
N ALA A 55 7.42 1.08 11.96
CA ALA A 55 6.00 1.40 11.86
C ALA A 55 5.75 2.87 12.19
N ALA A 56 4.81 3.50 11.50
CA ALA A 56 4.40 4.87 11.76
C ALA A 56 2.94 4.97 12.17
N LEU A 57 2.67 5.80 13.17
CA LEU A 57 1.34 6.31 13.47
C LEU A 57 1.27 7.77 13.04
N ILE A 58 0.34 8.05 12.12
CA ILE A 58 0.02 9.40 11.67
C ILE A 58 -1.30 9.79 12.31
N ASP A 59 -1.25 10.64 13.33
CA ASP A 59 -2.37 10.93 14.23
C ASP A 59 -2.79 12.39 14.17
N GLN A 60 -3.45 12.77 13.09
CA GLN A 60 -4.06 14.09 12.94
C GLN A 60 -5.27 14.25 13.88
N LEU A 61 -5.98 13.17 14.17
CA LEU A 61 -7.15 13.19 15.07
C LEU A 61 -6.76 13.58 16.50
N SER A 62 -5.51 13.46 16.92
CA SER A 62 -5.05 13.94 18.23
C SER A 62 -5.34 15.42 18.52
N ILE A 63 -5.62 16.24 17.50
CA ILE A 63 -6.03 17.65 17.67
C ILE A 63 -7.38 17.76 18.39
N SER A 64 -8.35 16.94 18.01
CA SER A 64 -9.74 16.99 18.48
C SER A 64 -10.10 15.81 19.39
N PHE A 65 -9.45 14.66 19.18
CA PHE A 65 -9.70 13.38 19.87
C PHE A 65 -8.37 12.73 20.29
N PRO A 66 -7.63 13.30 21.27
CA PRO A 66 -6.39 12.71 21.77
C PRO A 66 -6.65 11.36 22.43
N ASN A 67 -5.83 10.35 22.10
CA ASN A 67 -5.94 9.01 22.67
C ASN A 67 -4.56 8.43 23.00
N SER A 68 -4.04 8.75 24.18
CA SER A 68 -2.73 8.24 24.63
C SER A 68 -2.71 6.72 24.82
N SER A 69 -3.85 6.11 25.14
CA SER A 69 -3.97 4.65 25.27
C SER A 69 -3.78 3.95 23.93
N PHE A 70 -4.36 4.49 22.85
CA PHE A 70 -4.16 3.98 21.50
C PHE A 70 -2.68 4.06 21.10
N VAL A 71 -2.03 5.21 21.34
CA VAL A 71 -0.60 5.41 21.05
C VAL A 71 0.26 4.42 21.83
N ALA A 72 -0.03 4.20 23.11
CA ALA A 72 0.70 3.25 23.95
C ALA A 72 0.55 1.80 23.47
N GLU A 73 -0.67 1.37 23.14
CA GLU A 73 -0.92 0.02 22.61
C GLU A 73 -0.31 -0.16 21.21
N PHE A 74 -0.36 0.85 20.33
CA PHE A 74 0.34 0.83 19.05
C PHE A 74 1.84 0.56 19.23
N ARG A 75 2.50 1.33 20.11
CA ARG A 75 3.94 1.15 20.41
C ARG A 75 4.23 -0.23 20.95
N LYS A 76 3.38 -0.73 21.85
CA LYS A 76 3.53 -2.05 22.47
C LYS A 76 3.41 -3.17 21.44
N ILE A 77 2.38 -3.15 20.60
CA ILE A 77 2.14 -4.18 19.57
C ILE A 77 3.34 -4.29 18.63
N PHE A 78 3.77 -3.16 18.06
CA PHE A 78 4.88 -3.15 17.11
C PHE A 78 6.22 -3.42 17.79
N GLY A 79 6.45 -2.87 18.99
CA GLY A 79 7.64 -3.15 19.79
C GLY A 79 7.81 -4.63 20.12
N SER A 80 6.73 -5.33 20.51
CA SER A 80 6.74 -6.78 20.75
C SER A 80 7.04 -7.60 19.49
N ALA A 81 6.80 -7.05 18.29
CA ALA A 81 7.14 -7.68 17.02
C ALA A 81 8.52 -7.24 16.46
N GLY A 82 9.32 -6.49 17.23
CA GLY A 82 10.66 -6.05 16.83
C GLY A 82 10.68 -4.81 15.93
N PHE A 83 9.58 -4.06 15.86
CA PHE A 83 9.52 -2.81 15.12
C PHE A 83 9.94 -1.62 15.99
N THR A 84 10.68 -0.69 15.40
CA THR A 84 10.73 0.69 15.89
C THR A 84 9.45 1.43 15.49
N THR A 85 9.03 2.38 16.32
CA THR A 85 7.79 3.14 16.08
C THR A 85 8.05 4.64 16.08
N ASP A 86 7.54 5.31 15.04
CA ASP A 86 7.50 6.77 14.95
C ASP A 86 6.03 7.21 15.07
N VAL A 87 5.78 8.27 15.84
CA VAL A 87 4.43 8.83 16.02
C VAL A 87 4.49 10.30 15.65
N TYR A 88 3.62 10.71 14.73
CA TYR A 88 3.46 12.09 14.30
C TYR A 88 2.06 12.55 14.68
N SER A 89 1.94 13.59 15.51
CA SER A 89 0.67 14.01 16.08
C SER A 89 0.35 15.48 15.75
N GLY A 90 -0.93 15.74 15.51
CA GLY A 90 -1.47 17.08 15.27
C GLY A 90 -0.75 17.81 14.15
N SER A 91 -0.13 18.96 14.44
CA SER A 91 0.53 19.80 13.44
C SER A 91 1.80 19.19 12.83
N GLU A 92 2.34 18.11 13.42
CA GLU A 92 3.41 17.33 12.79
C GLU A 92 2.91 16.61 11.52
N VAL A 93 1.60 16.31 11.46
CA VAL A 93 0.94 15.74 10.28
C VAL A 93 0.72 16.82 9.24
N ASN A 94 1.76 17.24 8.55
CA ASN A 94 1.73 18.34 7.57
C ASN A 94 2.04 17.86 6.14
N ILE A 95 1.98 18.78 5.17
CA ILE A 95 2.22 18.46 3.75
C ILE A 95 3.63 17.89 3.53
N ASP A 96 4.63 18.39 4.25
CA ASP A 96 6.02 17.93 4.10
C ASP A 96 6.24 16.53 4.67
N LEU A 97 5.59 16.19 5.79
CA LEU A 97 5.58 14.82 6.31
C LEU A 97 5.01 13.87 5.26
N TYR A 98 3.83 14.20 4.71
CA TYR A 98 3.18 13.37 3.70
C TYR A 98 4.02 13.24 2.43
N ARG A 99 4.60 14.33 1.94
CA ARG A 99 5.45 14.34 0.75
C ARG A 99 6.61 13.35 0.85
N ASN A 100 7.18 13.21 2.05
CA ASN A 100 8.33 12.37 2.32
C ASN A 100 7.97 11.05 3.01
N LEU A 101 6.69 10.73 3.18
CA LEU A 101 6.29 9.56 3.94
C LEU A 101 6.77 8.23 3.33
N PRO A 102 6.71 8.03 1.98
CA PRO A 102 7.19 6.79 1.38
C PRO A 102 8.71 6.62 1.48
N SER A 103 9.50 7.69 1.55
CA SER A 103 10.96 7.61 1.64
C SER A 103 11.48 7.22 3.03
N LYS A 104 10.62 7.18 4.05
CA LYS A 104 10.99 6.86 5.44
C LYS A 104 11.12 5.36 5.75
N GLY A 105 10.83 4.49 4.78
CA GLY A 105 11.04 3.04 4.90
C GLY A 105 10.10 2.34 5.86
N TYR A 106 8.90 2.89 6.12
CA TYR A 106 7.92 2.25 6.98
C TYR A 106 7.33 0.99 6.34
N ARG A 107 7.30 -0.08 7.14
CA ARG A 107 6.69 -1.37 6.80
C ARG A 107 5.21 -1.40 7.13
N THR A 108 4.78 -0.57 8.08
CA THR A 108 3.37 -0.36 8.40
C THR A 108 3.10 1.10 8.71
N ILE A 109 2.00 1.63 8.20
CA ILE A 109 1.56 3.00 8.50
C ILE A 109 0.09 2.95 8.90
N VAL A 110 -0.22 3.49 10.08
CA VAL A 110 -1.59 3.67 10.56
C VAL A 110 -1.94 5.15 10.46
N PHE A 111 -2.92 5.47 9.62
CA PHE A 111 -3.46 6.82 9.47
C PHE A 111 -4.69 6.96 10.37
N ARG A 112 -4.48 7.51 11.57
CA ARG A 112 -5.53 7.97 12.48
C ARG A 112 -5.84 9.44 12.18
N VAL A 113 -6.46 9.67 11.03
CA VAL A 113 -6.70 11.00 10.46
C VAL A 113 -8.14 11.14 10.01
N HIS A 114 -8.67 12.36 9.94
CA HIS A 114 -9.92 12.58 9.22
C HIS A 114 -9.79 12.18 7.76
N GLN A 115 -10.82 11.50 7.27
CA GLN A 115 -10.92 10.97 5.93
C GLN A 115 -12.30 11.37 5.40
N SER A 116 -12.31 12.03 4.24
CA SER A 116 -13.54 12.54 3.65
C SER A 116 -13.60 12.24 2.17
N THR A 117 -14.81 11.96 1.71
CA THR A 117 -15.24 12.00 0.32
C THR A 117 -16.34 13.07 0.23
N PRO A 118 -16.58 13.73 -0.90
CA PRO A 118 -17.67 14.68 -1.03
C PRO A 118 -19.01 14.03 -0.65
N VAL A 119 -19.78 14.72 0.21
CA VAL A 119 -20.98 14.20 0.91
C VAL A 119 -22.05 13.68 -0.05
N GLU A 120 -22.11 14.26 -1.26
CA GLU A 120 -23.10 13.98 -2.29
C GLU A 120 -23.03 12.57 -2.89
N TYR A 121 -22.01 11.78 -2.54
CA TYR A 121 -21.79 10.47 -3.15
C TYR A 121 -21.95 9.28 -2.22
N LEU A 122 -22.31 9.43 -0.93
CA LEU A 122 -22.28 8.36 0.08
C LEU A 122 -23.42 7.31 0.00
N LEU A 123 -23.64 6.72 -1.17
CA LEU A 123 -24.55 5.59 -1.33
C LEU A 123 -23.94 4.29 -0.76
N PRO A 124 -24.74 3.41 -0.14
CA PRO A 124 -24.24 2.13 0.36
C PRO A 124 -23.85 1.20 -0.80
N ASN A 125 -22.57 0.80 -0.86
CA ASN A 125 -22.06 -0.15 -1.85
C ASN A 125 -21.15 -1.18 -1.17
N PRO A 126 -21.30 -2.51 -1.40
CA PRO A 126 -20.57 -3.56 -0.69
C PRO A 126 -19.06 -3.66 -0.97
N ARG A 127 -18.50 -2.90 -1.93
CA ARG A 127 -17.08 -2.90 -2.26
C ARG A 127 -16.58 -1.47 -2.47
N PRO A 128 -15.25 -1.20 -2.38
CA PRO A 128 -14.73 0.05 -2.90
C PRO A 128 -15.07 0.11 -4.39
N VAL A 129 -15.72 1.19 -4.81
CA VAL A 129 -16.06 1.43 -6.21
C VAL A 129 -15.18 2.51 -6.81
N ALA A 130 -15.09 2.55 -8.13
CA ALA A 130 -14.67 3.77 -8.81
C ALA A 130 -15.68 4.87 -8.45
N GLY A 131 -15.20 5.96 -7.87
CA GLY A 131 -16.02 6.99 -7.24
C GLY A 131 -15.13 8.10 -6.69
N PRO A 132 -15.72 9.19 -6.21
CA PRO A 132 -14.97 10.38 -5.81
C PRO A 132 -13.86 10.05 -4.80
N PRO A 133 -12.69 10.68 -4.95
CA PRO A 133 -11.52 10.33 -4.16
C PRO A 133 -11.75 10.57 -2.66
N VAL A 134 -11.10 9.72 -1.87
CA VAL A 134 -10.94 9.94 -0.43
C VAL A 134 -9.71 10.81 -0.21
N TYR A 135 -9.85 11.84 0.62
CA TYR A 135 -8.77 12.73 1.02
C TYR A 135 -8.36 12.49 2.47
N LEU A 136 -7.05 12.48 2.72
CA LEU A 136 -6.46 12.39 4.05
C LEU A 136 -6.18 13.80 4.58
N PHE A 137 -6.74 14.14 5.73
CA PHE A 137 -6.53 15.44 6.36
C PHE A 137 -5.09 15.57 6.88
N THR A 138 -4.59 16.79 6.87
CA THR A 138 -3.40 17.20 7.62
C THR A 138 -3.83 17.86 8.94
N GLY A 139 -2.91 17.98 9.88
CA GLY A 139 -3.03 18.90 11.02
C GLY A 139 -2.47 20.30 10.70
N GLU A 140 -2.20 20.58 9.44
CA GLU A 140 -1.71 21.87 8.98
C GLU A 140 -2.88 22.77 8.54
N PRO A 141 -3.09 23.94 9.19
CA PRO A 141 -4.16 24.85 8.80
C PRO A 141 -4.02 25.29 7.35
N TYR A 142 -5.16 25.34 6.65
CA TYR A 142 -5.20 25.81 5.27
C TYR A 142 -4.81 27.29 5.18
N PHE A 143 -4.00 27.63 4.19
CA PHE A 143 -3.64 29.01 3.87
C PHE A 143 -3.53 29.18 2.35
N GLU A 144 -4.34 30.07 1.79
CA GLU A 144 -4.50 30.25 0.34
C GLU A 144 -3.16 30.55 -0.37
N GLN A 145 -2.26 31.29 0.28
CA GLN A 145 -0.96 31.67 -0.29
C GLN A 145 0.16 30.64 -0.08
N LYS A 146 -0.12 29.45 0.50
CA LYS A 146 0.87 28.37 0.70
C LYS A 146 0.61 27.21 -0.25
N TYR A 147 1.65 26.60 -0.82
CA TYR A 147 1.50 25.48 -1.78
C TYR A 147 0.64 25.84 -3.00
N VAL A 148 0.76 27.07 -3.51
CA VAL A 148 -0.11 27.60 -4.58
C VAL A 148 -0.07 26.70 -5.83
N VAL A 149 1.10 26.18 -6.20
CA VAL A 149 1.24 25.29 -7.36
C VAL A 149 0.51 23.96 -7.13
N GLU A 150 0.67 23.38 -5.93
CA GLU A 150 -0.02 22.15 -5.56
C GLU A 150 -1.53 22.35 -5.45
N GLN A 151 -2.01 23.50 -4.98
CA GLN A 151 -3.42 23.85 -4.95
C GLN A 151 -4.00 23.97 -6.37
N LEU A 152 -3.32 24.69 -7.26
CA LEU A 152 -3.74 24.85 -8.66
C LEU A 152 -3.72 23.53 -9.46
N SER A 153 -3.00 22.52 -8.96
CA SER A 153 -2.88 21.19 -9.60
C SER A 153 -3.76 20.12 -8.93
N ASP A 154 -4.62 20.50 -7.99
CA ASP A 154 -5.42 19.61 -7.12
C ASP A 154 -4.59 18.55 -6.37
N LEU A 155 -3.32 18.83 -6.11
CA LEU A 155 -2.48 17.97 -5.27
C LEU A 155 -2.83 18.18 -3.80
N VAL A 156 -3.15 19.40 -3.40
CA VAL A 156 -3.64 19.70 -2.04
C VAL A 156 -4.94 20.48 -2.13
N VAL A 157 -5.90 20.15 -1.28
CA VAL A 157 -7.22 20.78 -1.26
C VAL A 157 -7.57 21.28 0.15
N PRO A 158 -8.37 22.33 0.30
CA PRO A 158 -8.95 22.69 1.59
C PRO A 158 -9.98 21.63 2.02
N ALA A 159 -9.92 21.21 3.27
CA ALA A 159 -10.88 20.28 3.84
C ALA A 159 -11.34 20.73 5.23
N ARG A 160 -12.62 20.48 5.53
CA ARG A 160 -13.28 20.86 6.78
C ARG A 160 -14.15 19.70 7.26
N GLU A 161 -14.07 19.41 8.54
CA GLU A 161 -14.98 18.47 9.19
C GLU A 161 -16.42 19.01 9.16
N ILE A 162 -17.44 18.14 9.11
CA ILE A 162 -18.86 18.54 9.00
C ILE A 162 -19.24 19.58 10.06
N ASN A 163 -18.78 19.38 11.30
CA ASN A 163 -19.03 20.28 12.43
C ASN A 163 -17.78 21.07 12.86
N GLY A 164 -16.73 21.07 12.04
CA GLY A 164 -15.48 21.75 12.34
C GLY A 164 -15.48 23.21 11.88
N SER A 165 -14.91 24.09 12.69
CA SER A 165 -14.71 25.51 12.32
C SER A 165 -13.40 25.77 11.58
N ARG A 166 -12.43 24.85 11.68
CA ARG A 166 -11.09 24.98 11.09
C ARG A 166 -11.00 24.27 9.75
N ILE A 167 -10.31 24.89 8.81
CA ILE A 167 -9.99 24.32 7.50
C ILE A 167 -8.52 23.89 7.54
N TYR A 168 -8.25 22.66 7.13
CA TYR A 168 -6.91 22.10 7.01
C TYR A 168 -6.60 21.79 5.55
N PHE A 169 -5.32 21.64 5.21
CA PHE A 169 -4.98 20.99 3.94
C PHE A 169 -5.35 19.51 3.99
N ALA A 170 -5.70 18.93 2.85
CA ALA A 170 -5.87 17.50 2.67
C ALA A 170 -5.20 17.02 1.38
N ILE A 171 -4.80 15.76 1.36
CA ILE A 171 -4.12 15.12 0.23
C ILE A 171 -4.95 13.99 -0.34
N GLY A 172 -4.96 13.86 -1.67
CA GLY A 172 -5.70 12.84 -2.39
C GLY A 172 -4.81 11.92 -3.23
N PRO A 173 -5.41 11.11 -4.11
CA PRO A 173 -4.69 10.17 -4.98
C PRO A 173 -3.54 10.80 -5.79
N LYS A 174 -3.77 11.97 -6.41
CA LYS A 174 -2.75 12.68 -7.19
C LYS A 174 -1.52 13.05 -6.34
N PHE A 175 -1.74 13.48 -5.10
CA PHE A 175 -0.64 13.80 -4.18
C PHE A 175 0.19 12.57 -3.85
N VAL A 176 -0.47 11.44 -3.54
CA VAL A 176 0.21 10.17 -3.26
C VAL A 176 1.15 9.78 -4.39
N GLN A 177 0.71 9.95 -5.64
CA GLN A 177 1.56 9.71 -6.81
C GLN A 177 2.75 10.67 -6.91
N SER A 178 2.62 11.91 -6.43
CA SER A 178 3.70 12.90 -6.42
C SER A 178 4.72 12.73 -5.26
N MET A 179 4.41 11.93 -4.24
CA MET A 179 5.28 11.78 -3.06
C MET A 179 6.68 11.25 -3.42
N SER A 180 7.69 11.62 -2.63
CA SER A 180 9.06 11.15 -2.80
C SER A 180 9.24 9.74 -2.22
N GLY A 181 9.76 8.81 -3.02
CA GLY A 181 10.02 7.42 -2.63
C GLY A 181 8.88 6.46 -2.98
N LYS A 182 8.91 5.27 -2.36
CA LYS A 182 7.92 4.19 -2.55
C LYS A 182 7.55 3.56 -1.21
N PHE A 183 6.30 3.13 -1.08
CA PHE A 183 5.80 2.39 0.08
C PHE A 183 6.24 0.92 0.03
N LEU A 184 7.53 0.61 0.13
CA LEU A 184 8.11 -0.72 -0.11
C LEU A 184 7.39 -1.86 0.64
N ASN A 185 6.42 -2.50 -0.01
CA ASN A 185 5.55 -3.53 0.57
C ASN A 185 4.99 -3.10 1.94
N THR A 186 4.56 -1.84 2.03
CA THR A 186 4.00 -1.26 3.25
C THR A 186 2.54 -1.68 3.41
N VAL A 187 2.18 -2.17 4.60
CA VAL A 187 0.77 -2.33 4.99
C VAL A 187 0.25 -0.98 5.47
N VAL A 188 -0.82 -0.49 4.87
CA VAL A 188 -1.45 0.78 5.22
C VAL A 188 -2.79 0.52 5.90
N VAL A 189 -3.02 1.14 7.06
CA VAL A 189 -4.31 1.10 7.76
C VAL A 189 -4.89 2.50 7.81
N LEU A 190 -6.04 2.68 7.16
CA LEU A 190 -6.84 3.89 7.11
C LEU A 190 -7.88 3.83 8.22
N ALA A 191 -7.52 4.34 9.40
CA ALA A 191 -8.34 4.27 10.62
C ALA A 191 -9.41 5.38 10.70
N GLY A 192 -9.51 6.24 9.68
CA GLY A 192 -10.54 7.28 9.56
C GLY A 192 -11.81 6.79 8.87
N CYS A 193 -12.87 7.58 8.96
CA CYS A 193 -14.14 7.29 8.29
C CYS A 193 -13.96 7.14 6.77
N SER A 194 -14.60 6.14 6.18
CA SER A 194 -14.70 6.03 4.70
C SER A 194 -13.35 5.91 3.98
N GLY A 195 -12.28 5.47 4.66
CA GLY A 195 -10.95 5.30 4.08
C GLY A 195 -10.90 4.40 2.83
N LEU A 196 -11.80 3.42 2.74
CA LEU A 196 -11.99 2.54 1.58
C LEU A 196 -13.39 2.66 0.97
N TYR A 197 -13.95 3.86 0.99
CA TYR A 197 -15.19 4.16 0.26
C TYR A 197 -15.00 4.07 -1.26
N SER A 198 -13.92 4.69 -1.76
CA SER A 198 -13.48 4.63 -3.16
C SER A 198 -12.13 3.93 -3.25
N ALA A 199 -11.91 3.23 -4.38
CA ALA A 199 -10.64 2.57 -4.66
C ALA A 199 -9.50 3.57 -4.98
N GLU A 200 -9.78 4.80 -5.43
CA GLU A 200 -8.76 5.68 -6.04
C GLU A 200 -7.56 6.00 -5.13
N LEU A 201 -7.81 6.25 -3.83
CA LEU A 201 -6.73 6.50 -2.87
C LEU A 201 -5.94 5.22 -2.61
N ALA A 202 -6.64 4.10 -2.43
CA ALA A 202 -6.02 2.80 -2.20
C ALA A 202 -5.18 2.38 -3.40
N ASP A 203 -5.70 2.52 -4.63
CA ASP A 203 -4.97 2.32 -5.88
C ASP A 203 -3.70 3.16 -5.92
N SER A 204 -3.79 4.43 -5.54
CA SER A 204 -2.62 5.28 -5.57
C SER A 204 -1.56 4.84 -4.56
N LEU A 205 -1.95 4.38 -3.38
CA LEU A 205 -1.04 3.81 -2.39
C LEU A 205 -0.40 2.51 -2.90
N ILE A 206 -1.20 1.62 -3.51
CA ILE A 206 -0.75 0.33 -4.07
C ILE A 206 0.22 0.55 -5.23
N VAL A 207 -0.10 1.41 -6.19
CA VAL A 207 0.78 1.79 -7.30
C VAL A 207 2.08 2.43 -6.79
N LYS A 208 2.00 3.19 -5.68
CA LYS A 208 3.17 3.79 -5.02
C LYS A 208 3.98 2.78 -4.20
N GLY A 209 3.55 1.51 -4.12
CA GLY A 209 4.32 0.38 -3.60
C GLY A 209 3.69 -0.35 -2.43
N ALA A 210 2.59 0.16 -1.85
CA ALA A 210 1.94 -0.48 -0.71
C ALA A 210 1.49 -1.90 -1.08
N SER A 211 1.59 -2.82 -0.12
CA SER A 211 1.18 -4.21 -0.35
C SER A 211 -0.32 -4.38 -0.17
N ILE A 212 -0.86 -3.80 0.91
CA ILE A 212 -2.27 -3.89 1.30
C ILE A 212 -2.69 -2.56 1.92
N VAL A 213 -3.90 -2.11 1.60
CA VAL A 213 -4.60 -1.01 2.28
C VAL A 213 -5.82 -1.58 3.00
N ILE A 214 -5.93 -1.34 4.29
CA ILE A 214 -7.06 -1.76 5.13
C ILE A 214 -7.78 -0.50 5.61
N GLY A 215 -9.11 -0.48 5.62
CA GLY A 215 -9.84 0.71 6.04
C GLY A 215 -11.35 0.52 6.08
N TRP A 216 -12.04 1.54 6.58
CA TRP A 216 -13.49 1.52 6.73
C TRP A 216 -14.20 1.87 5.42
N GLN A 217 -15.27 1.14 5.13
CA GLN A 217 -16.09 1.40 3.95
C GLN A 217 -16.86 2.72 4.05
N ARG A 218 -17.33 3.07 5.25
CA ARG A 218 -18.20 4.24 5.50
C ARG A 218 -17.83 4.90 6.84
N PHE A 219 -18.72 5.78 7.31
CA PHE A 219 -18.66 6.35 8.65
C PHE A 219 -18.49 5.27 9.73
N VAL A 220 -17.72 5.64 10.73
CA VAL A 220 -17.37 4.82 11.88
C VAL A 220 -17.28 5.73 13.11
N GLN A 221 -17.71 5.26 14.27
CA GLN A 221 -17.54 6.00 15.51
C GLN A 221 -16.07 6.00 15.94
N MET A 222 -15.60 7.13 16.47
CA MET A 222 -14.18 7.34 16.78
C MET A 222 -13.65 6.39 17.85
N ASP A 223 -14.37 6.21 18.96
CA ASP A 223 -13.94 5.30 20.03
C ASP A 223 -13.94 3.83 19.56
N TYR A 224 -14.90 3.47 18.71
CA TYR A 224 -14.99 2.14 18.13
C TYR A 224 -13.84 1.87 17.14
N THR A 225 -13.51 2.81 16.24
CA THR A 225 -12.40 2.61 15.29
C THR A 225 -11.08 2.41 16.02
N ASP A 226 -10.80 3.17 17.10
CA ASP A 226 -9.58 3.00 17.89
C ASP A 226 -9.50 1.59 18.49
N ALA A 227 -10.59 1.08 19.09
CA ALA A 227 -10.64 -0.26 19.67
C ALA A 227 -10.49 -1.36 18.59
N ALA A 228 -11.22 -1.23 17.48
CA ALA A 228 -11.20 -2.19 16.38
C ALA A 228 -9.82 -2.23 15.69
N VAL A 229 -9.19 -1.08 15.45
CA VAL A 229 -7.86 -1.02 14.83
C VAL A 229 -6.80 -1.62 15.76
N ILE A 230 -6.86 -1.39 17.08
CA ILE A 230 -5.94 -2.07 18.02
C ILE A 230 -6.12 -3.59 17.96
N ARG A 231 -7.36 -4.09 17.92
CA ARG A 231 -7.64 -5.53 17.80
C ARG A 231 -7.12 -6.11 16.48
N LEU A 232 -7.34 -5.39 15.37
CA LEU A 232 -6.83 -5.75 14.04
C LEU A 232 -5.30 -5.84 14.05
N LEU A 233 -4.63 -4.84 14.60
CA LEU A 233 -3.17 -4.80 14.67
C LEU A 233 -2.62 -5.97 15.50
N LYS A 234 -3.28 -6.35 16.61
CA LYS A 234 -2.92 -7.55 17.38
C LYS A 234 -3.03 -8.82 16.53
N ALA A 235 -4.12 -8.97 15.78
CA ALA A 235 -4.32 -10.13 14.90
C ALA A 235 -3.25 -10.23 13.80
N LEU A 236 -2.99 -9.11 13.13
CA LEU A 236 -2.02 -9.04 12.03
C LEU A 236 -0.59 -9.26 12.53
N VAL A 237 -0.18 -8.47 13.54
CA VAL A 237 1.24 -8.31 13.90
C VAL A 237 1.69 -9.36 14.90
N LEU A 238 0.86 -9.68 15.90
CA LEU A 238 1.23 -10.58 17.00
C LEU A 238 0.73 -12.01 16.76
N GLU A 239 -0.54 -12.16 16.39
CA GLU A 239 -1.15 -13.48 16.14
C GLU A 239 -0.79 -14.04 14.76
N ARG A 240 -0.22 -13.20 13.87
CA ARG A 240 0.26 -13.55 12.53
C ARG A 240 -0.81 -14.20 11.66
N THR A 241 -2.05 -13.77 11.81
CA THR A 241 -3.15 -14.29 10.98
C THR A 241 -3.07 -13.73 9.55
N THR A 242 -3.86 -14.31 8.65
CA THR A 242 -4.13 -13.67 7.36
C THR A 242 -4.91 -12.37 7.55
N VAL A 243 -4.87 -11.47 6.55
CA VAL A 243 -5.64 -10.22 6.59
C VAL A 243 -7.14 -10.49 6.72
N ARG A 244 -7.66 -11.49 5.98
CA ARG A 244 -9.06 -11.92 6.09
C ARG A 244 -9.38 -12.33 7.53
N ARG A 245 -8.58 -13.23 8.10
CA ARG A 245 -8.82 -13.73 9.45
C ARG A 245 -8.70 -12.61 10.49
N ALA A 246 -7.78 -11.66 10.31
CA ALA A 246 -7.62 -10.50 11.18
C ALA A 246 -8.86 -9.61 11.21
N ILE A 247 -9.49 -9.39 10.04
CA ILE A 247 -10.77 -8.67 9.94
C ILE A 247 -11.87 -9.47 10.65
N ASP A 248 -11.97 -10.78 10.37
CA ASP A 248 -13.01 -11.64 10.95
C ASP A 248 -12.95 -11.68 12.49
N VAL A 249 -11.75 -11.83 13.08
CA VAL A 249 -11.59 -11.82 14.55
C VAL A 249 -11.85 -10.45 15.15
N THR A 250 -11.53 -9.38 14.42
CA THR A 250 -11.82 -8.01 14.90
C THR A 250 -13.32 -7.80 15.02
N ILE A 251 -14.08 -8.22 14.00
CA ILE A 251 -15.54 -8.15 14.02
C ILE A 251 -16.13 -9.07 15.10
N ALA A 252 -15.58 -10.27 15.28
CA ALA A 252 -16.06 -11.21 16.29
C ALA A 252 -15.83 -10.71 17.72
N ASP A 253 -14.68 -10.10 18.00
CA ASP A 253 -14.27 -9.73 19.35
C ASP A 253 -14.77 -8.33 19.75
N VAL A 254 -14.80 -7.37 18.80
CA VAL A 254 -15.21 -5.97 19.07
C VAL A 254 -16.67 -5.73 18.71
N GLY A 255 -17.26 -6.55 17.83
CA GLY A 255 -18.58 -6.34 17.26
C GLY A 255 -18.57 -5.37 16.08
N LEU A 256 -19.75 -5.10 15.51
CA LEU A 256 -19.92 -4.08 14.48
C LEU A 256 -20.06 -2.69 15.10
N ASP A 257 -19.65 -1.66 14.35
CA ASP A 257 -19.84 -0.26 14.72
C ASP A 257 -21.28 -0.01 15.24
N PRO A 258 -21.46 0.57 16.44
CA PRO A 258 -22.78 0.69 17.05
C PRO A 258 -23.77 1.53 16.23
N SER A 259 -23.31 2.59 15.57
CA SER A 259 -24.15 3.56 14.86
C SER A 259 -24.35 3.26 13.38
N TYR A 260 -23.28 2.95 12.67
CA TYR A 260 -23.23 2.90 11.21
C TYR A 260 -23.11 1.48 10.66
N LYS A 261 -22.83 0.49 11.52
CA LYS A 261 -22.72 -0.94 11.14
C LYS A 261 -21.78 -1.14 9.94
N THR A 262 -20.68 -0.39 9.92
CA THR A 262 -19.73 -0.34 8.80
C THR A 262 -18.80 -1.54 8.79
N ASN A 263 -18.31 -1.90 7.60
CA ASN A 263 -17.37 -3.00 7.41
C ASN A 263 -15.93 -2.50 7.31
N LEU A 264 -15.01 -3.28 7.89
CA LEU A 264 -13.58 -3.14 7.67
C LEU A 264 -13.22 -3.94 6.40
N LEU A 265 -12.58 -3.28 5.44
CA LEU A 265 -12.22 -3.84 4.15
C LEU A 265 -10.71 -3.89 3.98
N ALA A 266 -10.25 -4.70 3.04
CA ALA A 266 -8.87 -4.72 2.59
C ALA A 266 -8.81 -4.67 1.06
N TYR A 267 -7.81 -3.96 0.55
CA TYR A 267 -7.57 -3.72 -0.86
C TYR A 267 -6.09 -3.97 -1.22
N PRO A 268 -5.79 -4.64 -2.33
CA PRO A 268 -6.72 -5.36 -3.20
C PRO A 268 -7.27 -6.63 -2.53
N GLU A 269 -8.50 -7.02 -2.84
CA GLU A 269 -9.22 -8.14 -2.20
C GLU A 269 -8.47 -9.48 -2.36
N GLN A 270 -7.77 -9.64 -3.48
CA GLN A 270 -6.97 -10.82 -3.82
C GLN A 270 -5.85 -11.07 -2.80
N ARG A 271 -5.37 -10.01 -2.12
CA ARG A 271 -4.29 -10.09 -1.13
C ARG A 271 -4.79 -10.36 0.29
N MET A 272 -6.10 -10.52 0.50
CA MET A 272 -6.66 -10.83 1.83
C MET A 272 -6.21 -12.18 2.40
N GLY A 273 -5.78 -13.10 1.53
CA GLY A 273 -5.23 -14.39 1.94
C GLY A 273 -3.83 -14.31 2.54
N LEU A 274 -3.11 -13.20 2.36
CA LEU A 274 -1.75 -13.04 2.86
C LEU A 274 -1.73 -12.86 4.37
N THR A 275 -0.73 -13.44 5.02
CA THR A 275 -0.30 -13.09 6.36
C THR A 275 0.41 -11.73 6.35
N PHE A 276 0.56 -11.15 7.54
CA PHE A 276 1.32 -9.90 7.69
C PHE A 276 2.76 -10.04 7.18
N GLN A 277 3.45 -11.16 7.43
CA GLN A 277 4.83 -11.35 6.97
C GLN A 277 4.93 -11.46 5.44
N GLU A 278 4.02 -12.22 4.81
CA GLU A 278 3.97 -12.33 3.35
C GLU A 278 3.66 -10.97 2.70
N ALA A 279 2.75 -10.18 3.27
CA ALA A 279 2.47 -8.83 2.80
C ALA A 279 3.68 -7.89 2.88
N LEU A 280 4.63 -8.14 3.79
CA LEU A 280 5.89 -7.39 3.86
C LEU A 280 6.96 -7.92 2.87
N GLN A 281 6.80 -9.13 2.34
CA GLN A 281 7.82 -9.77 1.52
C GLN A 281 7.36 -10.01 0.07
N LEU A 282 6.27 -9.36 -0.37
CA LEU A 282 5.79 -9.48 -1.74
C LEU A 282 6.90 -9.21 -2.77
N GLU A 283 7.17 -10.21 -3.61
CA GLU A 283 8.22 -10.14 -4.63
C GLU A 283 7.70 -9.65 -5.99
N GLU A 284 6.41 -9.29 -6.09
CA GLU A 284 5.79 -8.88 -7.35
C GLU A 284 6.42 -7.60 -7.92
N GLU A 285 7.02 -7.72 -9.12
CA GLU A 285 7.24 -6.59 -10.03
C GLU A 285 5.89 -6.09 -10.54
N LEU A 286 5.30 -5.13 -9.82
CA LEU A 286 4.36 -4.11 -10.33
C LEU A 286 3.49 -4.51 -11.55
N ILE A 287 2.69 -5.58 -11.47
CA ILE A 287 1.66 -5.88 -12.47
C ILE A 287 0.40 -5.09 -12.08
N LEU A 288 0.34 -3.80 -12.43
CA LEU A 288 -0.83 -2.95 -12.18
C LEU A 288 -1.38 -2.26 -13.42
N ALA A 289 -0.98 -2.67 -14.62
CA ALA A 289 -1.49 -2.08 -15.85
C ALA A 289 -2.54 -2.93 -16.59
N GLN A 290 -2.52 -4.26 -16.46
CA GLN A 290 -3.40 -5.13 -17.28
C GLN A 290 -4.62 -5.69 -16.55
N ASP A 291 -4.56 -5.97 -15.25
CA ASP A 291 -5.68 -6.61 -14.54
C ASP A 291 -6.66 -5.62 -13.86
N LEU A 292 -6.35 -4.32 -13.86
CA LEU A 292 -7.23 -3.27 -13.31
C LEU A 292 -7.97 -2.44 -14.38
N GLY A 293 -7.82 -2.74 -15.67
CA GLY A 293 -8.50 -1.99 -16.74
C GLY A 293 -8.08 -0.51 -16.85
N LEU A 294 -6.89 -0.16 -16.36
CA LEU A 294 -6.41 1.22 -16.24
C LEU A 294 -5.70 1.76 -17.49
N ILE A 295 -6.26 1.50 -18.67
CA ILE A 295 -6.01 2.35 -19.85
C ILE A 295 -7.36 2.58 -20.55
N ARG A 296 -8.09 3.63 -20.14
CA ARG A 296 -8.96 4.37 -21.05
C ARG A 296 -8.26 5.67 -21.42
N THR A 297 -7.49 5.64 -22.49
CA THR A 297 -7.11 6.85 -23.22
C THR A 297 -8.32 7.33 -24.01
N ASP A 298 -9.22 8.08 -23.38
CA ASP A 298 -10.08 9.04 -24.08
C ASP A 298 -10.60 10.07 -23.07
N TRP A 299 -9.87 11.17 -22.92
CA TRP A 299 -10.40 12.38 -22.32
C TRP A 299 -11.07 13.21 -23.42
N SER A 300 -12.28 12.81 -23.79
CA SER A 300 -13.24 13.70 -24.46
C SER A 300 -14.42 13.93 -23.53
N LEU A 301 -14.53 15.17 -23.03
CA LEU A 301 -15.67 15.64 -22.26
C LEU A 301 -16.96 15.51 -23.11
N PRO A 302 -18.02 14.84 -22.64
CA PRO A 302 -19.31 14.94 -23.31
C PRO A 302 -19.87 16.35 -23.08
N SER A 303 -20.09 17.05 -24.19
CA SER A 303 -20.74 18.35 -24.22
C SER A 303 -22.14 18.26 -23.63
N ALA A 304 -22.47 19.25 -22.80
CA ALA A 304 -23.81 19.46 -22.28
C ALA A 304 -24.79 19.70 -23.43
N ARG A 305 -25.63 18.71 -23.75
CA ARG A 305 -27.01 18.92 -24.24
C ARG A 305 -27.82 17.62 -24.36
N ARG A 306 -29.08 17.72 -23.90
CA ARG A 306 -30.25 16.85 -24.08
C ARG A 306 -30.38 15.66 -23.14
N LEU A 307 -31.02 15.90 -22.01
CA LEU A 307 -32.32 15.28 -21.73
C LEU A 307 -33.25 16.37 -21.18
N GLY A 308 -34.23 16.77 -21.99
CA GLY A 308 -35.37 17.52 -21.50
C GLY A 308 -36.33 16.55 -20.85
N VAL A 309 -36.66 16.81 -19.59
CA VAL A 309 -37.92 16.40 -18.97
C VAL A 309 -38.34 17.59 -18.11
N GLU A 310 -39.36 18.30 -18.61
CA GLU A 310 -40.15 19.25 -17.84
C GLU A 310 -40.80 18.53 -16.65
N GLY A 311 -40.81 19.18 -15.50
CA GLY A 311 -41.37 18.66 -14.27
C GLY A 311 -41.09 19.62 -13.11
N GLU A 312 -41.68 20.81 -13.23
CA GLU A 312 -41.86 21.78 -12.16
C GLU A 312 -42.63 21.15 -10.97
N ASP A 313 -42.44 21.70 -9.77
CA ASP A 313 -43.07 21.33 -8.49
C ASP A 313 -42.54 20.10 -7.71
N ARG A 314 -41.47 20.34 -6.94
CA ARG A 314 -41.46 20.13 -5.47
C ARG A 314 -40.19 20.70 -4.82
N PHE A 315 -40.12 22.03 -4.73
CA PHE A 315 -39.24 22.73 -3.78
C PHE A 315 -40.06 23.06 -2.53
N GLU A 316 -40.16 22.14 -1.58
CA GLU A 316 -40.41 22.43 -0.16
C GLU A 316 -40.48 21.12 0.64
N SER A 317 -39.34 20.72 1.19
CA SER A 317 -39.21 20.05 2.50
C SER A 317 -37.82 19.41 2.55
N TYR A 318 -36.90 20.08 3.24
CA TYR A 318 -35.89 19.51 4.15
C TYR A 318 -35.06 20.71 4.62
N ARG A 319 -35.73 21.59 5.37
CA ARG A 319 -35.07 22.44 6.35
C ARG A 319 -34.66 21.52 7.50
N GLY A 320 -33.38 21.51 7.81
CA GLY A 320 -32.83 20.85 8.98
C GLY A 320 -32.10 19.57 8.64
N LEU A 321 -30.77 19.65 8.56
CA LEU A 321 -29.86 19.04 9.54
C LEU A 321 -28.43 19.39 9.10
N VAL A 322 -27.86 20.30 9.88
CA VAL A 322 -26.43 20.66 9.94
C VAL A 322 -25.67 19.48 10.55
#